data_AF-A0A963L6N0-F1
#
_entry.id   AF-A0A963L6N0-F1
#
_cell.length_a   1.000
_cell.length_b   1.000
_cell.length_c   1.000
_cell.angle_alpha   90.00
_cell.angle_beta   90.00
_cell.angle_gamma   90.00
#
_symmetry.space_group_name_H-M   'P 1'
#
loop_
_entity.id
_entity.type
_entity.pdbx_description
1 polymer ?
#
loop_
_entity_poly.entity_id
_entity_poly.type
_entity_poly.pdbx_seq_one_letter_code
_entity_poly.pdbx_strand_id
1 'polypeptide(L)'
;YNAHDVDDGVRSGLLSIEQMTEVPLFDRFFRQALASHPSLTGRRLLFESIRLMLSEQVYDVIDATRRRIEDAQVGSVDEVRALKVPLVVFTCEMATQSAQLKQFLFRNLYRHAQVMETTERAALVVRELFSLYLALPNECPAIAESPGISPVRAVADYIAGMTDRFAIREHQRLSGKTLFP
;
A
#
# COMPACT_ATOMS: atom_id res chain seq x y z
N TYR A 1 -4.34 1.93 4.51
CA TYR A 1 -3.83 1.79 3.14
C TYR A 1 -4.93 2.15 2.14
N ASN A 2 -5.98 1.32 1.98
CA ASN A 2 -7.07 1.57 1.02
C ASN A 2 -7.64 3.00 1.00
N ALA A 3 -7.87 3.63 2.16
CA ALA A 3 -8.38 5.00 2.22
C ALA A 3 -7.42 6.03 1.61
N HIS A 4 -6.12 5.88 1.84
CA HIS A 4 -5.11 6.73 1.21
C HIS A 4 -5.02 6.46 -0.29
N ASP A 5 -5.10 5.19 -0.71
CA ASP A 5 -5.07 4.84 -2.13
C ASP A 5 -6.28 5.40 -2.89
N VAL A 6 -7.45 5.46 -2.26
CA VAL A 6 -8.64 6.13 -2.82
C VAL A 6 -8.38 7.62 -2.99
N ASP A 7 -7.88 8.32 -1.96
CA ASP A 7 -7.56 9.75 -2.07
C ASP A 7 -6.51 10.00 -3.15
N ASP A 8 -5.40 9.25 -3.11
CA ASP A 8 -4.28 9.40 -4.03
C ASP A 8 -4.70 9.09 -5.47
N GLY A 9 -5.45 8.00 -5.69
CA GLY A 9 -5.93 7.60 -7.01
C GLY A 9 -6.90 8.61 -7.62
N VAL A 10 -7.80 9.19 -6.83
CA VAL A 10 -8.69 10.26 -7.30
C VAL A 10 -7.92 11.56 -7.53
N ARG A 11 -6.99 11.91 -6.64
CA ARG A 11 -6.17 13.13 -6.74
C ARG A 11 -5.23 13.11 -7.95
N SER A 12 -4.69 11.94 -8.30
CA SER A 12 -3.84 11.77 -9.48
C SER A 12 -4.65 11.66 -10.78
N GLY A 13 -5.99 11.65 -10.71
CA GLY A 13 -6.87 11.48 -11.86
C GLY A 13 -6.89 10.05 -12.44
N LEU A 14 -6.34 9.08 -11.71
CA LEU A 14 -6.35 7.66 -12.11
C LEU A 14 -7.69 7.00 -11.84
N LEU A 15 -8.43 7.52 -10.87
CA LEU A 15 -9.79 7.13 -10.52
C LEU A 15 -10.71 8.34 -10.58
N SER A 16 -11.96 8.12 -10.99
CA SER A 16 -13.01 9.12 -10.88
C SER A 16 -13.92 8.84 -9.67
N ILE A 17 -14.63 9.87 -9.19
CA ILE A 17 -15.61 9.70 -8.10
C ILE A 17 -16.73 8.76 -8.56
N GLU A 18 -17.13 8.87 -9.82
CA GLU A 18 -18.18 8.03 -10.43
C GLU A 18 -17.77 6.55 -10.36
N GLN A 19 -16.53 6.20 -10.74
CA GLN A 19 -16.04 4.83 -10.61
C GLN A 19 -16.01 4.38 -9.15
N MET A 20 -15.63 5.27 -8.22
CA MET A 20 -15.62 4.94 -6.79
C MET A 20 -17.01 4.67 -6.23
N THR A 21 -18.05 5.34 -6.74
CA THR A 21 -19.45 5.08 -6.35
C THR A 21 -20.00 3.73 -6.85
N GLU A 22 -19.25 2.99 -7.69
CA GLU A 22 -19.57 1.60 -8.01
C GLU A 22 -19.17 0.64 -6.88
N VAL A 23 -18.31 1.06 -5.96
CA VAL A 23 -17.88 0.26 -4.81
C VAL A 23 -18.86 0.46 -3.66
N PRO A 24 -19.62 -0.57 -3.23
CA PRO A 24 -20.69 -0.40 -2.24
C PRO A 24 -20.24 0.22 -0.93
N LEU A 25 -19.05 -0.14 -0.45
CA LEU A 25 -18.47 0.41 0.77
C LEU A 25 -18.29 1.93 0.67
N PHE A 26 -17.71 2.41 -0.43
CA PHE A 26 -17.45 3.83 -0.63
C PHE A 26 -18.77 4.59 -0.90
N ASP A 27 -19.63 4.07 -1.78
CA ASP A 27 -20.90 4.69 -2.14
C ASP A 27 -21.81 4.95 -0.94
N ARG A 28 -21.89 3.99 0.00
CA ARG A 28 -22.63 4.17 1.26
C ARG A 28 -22.19 5.44 2.00
N PHE A 29 -20.89 5.60 2.21
CA PHE A 29 -20.35 6.74 2.95
C PHE A 29 -20.31 8.03 2.14
N PHE A 30 -20.22 7.92 0.81
CA PHE A 30 -20.36 9.05 -0.10
C PHE A 30 -21.76 9.68 -0.02
N ARG A 31 -22.81 8.84 -0.09
CA ARG A 31 -24.20 9.29 0.06
C ARG A 31 -24.46 9.84 1.46
N GLN A 32 -23.89 9.20 2.50
CA GLN A 32 -24.01 9.69 3.87
C GLN A 32 -23.36 11.07 4.04
N ALA A 33 -22.14 11.27 3.52
CA ALA A 33 -21.44 12.56 3.55
C ALA A 33 -22.25 13.64 2.84
N LEU A 34 -22.80 13.34 1.66
CA LEU A 34 -23.63 14.27 0.89
C LEU A 34 -24.94 14.62 1.60
N ALA A 35 -25.59 13.64 2.25
CA ALA A 35 -26.80 13.87 3.01
C ALA A 35 -26.56 14.73 4.26
N SER A 36 -25.47 14.47 5.00
CA SER A 36 -25.10 15.26 6.18
C SER A 36 -24.59 16.65 5.81
N HIS A 37 -23.99 16.81 4.63
CA HIS A 37 -23.44 18.07 4.17
C HIS A 37 -23.73 18.33 2.68
N PRO A 38 -24.97 18.74 2.33
CA PRO A 38 -25.40 18.88 0.92
C PRO A 38 -24.62 19.90 0.09
N SER A 39 -23.90 20.83 0.74
CA SER A 39 -23.07 21.84 0.09
C SER A 39 -21.65 21.38 -0.20
N LEU A 40 -21.21 20.21 0.30
CA LEU A 40 -19.88 19.69 0.00
C LEU A 40 -19.82 19.16 -1.42
N THR A 41 -18.73 19.51 -2.10
CA THR A 41 -18.44 19.06 -3.46
C THR A 41 -16.97 18.69 -3.61
N GLY A 42 -16.66 17.96 -4.68
CA GLY A 42 -15.30 17.59 -5.08
C GLY A 42 -14.49 17.01 -3.92
N ARG A 43 -13.32 17.61 -3.67
CA ARG A 43 -12.35 17.12 -2.69
C ARG A 43 -12.86 17.09 -1.25
N ARG A 44 -13.68 18.07 -0.85
CA ARG A 44 -14.20 18.10 0.53
C ARG A 44 -15.21 16.97 0.76
N LEU A 45 -16.05 16.69 -0.24
CA LEU A 45 -16.97 15.56 -0.19
C LEU A 45 -16.22 14.23 -0.18
N LEU A 46 -15.19 14.08 -1.01
CA LEU A 46 -14.31 12.90 -1.02
C LEU A 46 -13.70 12.66 0.37
N PHE A 47 -13.10 13.69 0.98
CA PHE A 47 -12.49 13.56 2.29
C PHE A 47 -13.48 13.17 3.38
N GLU A 48 -14.67 13.78 3.40
CA GLU A 48 -15.69 13.43 4.38
C GLU A 48 -16.18 11.98 4.18
N SER A 49 -16.34 11.55 2.93
CA SER A 49 -16.71 10.17 2.60
C SER A 49 -15.67 9.16 3.10
N ILE A 50 -14.38 9.45 2.85
CA ILE A 50 -13.26 8.62 3.32
C ILE A 50 -13.20 8.62 4.85
N ARG A 51 -13.41 9.77 5.50
CA ARG A 51 -13.41 9.90 6.96
C ARG A 51 -14.51 9.05 7.61
N LEU A 52 -15.73 9.10 7.08
CA LEU A 52 -16.84 8.28 7.56
C LEU A 52 -16.58 6.79 7.35
N MET A 53 -16.10 6.40 6.17
CA MET A 53 -15.73 5.01 5.86
C MET A 53 -14.67 4.47 6.81
N LEU A 54 -13.60 5.25 7.04
CA LEU A 54 -12.55 4.89 7.98
C LEU A 54 -13.08 4.77 9.41
N SER A 55 -13.96 5.67 9.81
CA SER A 55 -14.57 5.64 11.15
C SER A 55 -15.35 4.33 11.35
N GLU A 56 -16.18 3.94 10.39
CA GLU A 56 -16.93 2.67 10.47
C GLU A 56 -15.98 1.46 10.53
N GLN A 57 -14.96 1.42 9.67
CA GLN A 57 -13.98 0.33 9.67
C GLN A 57 -13.28 0.22 11.04
N VAL A 58 -12.89 1.35 11.63
CA VAL A 58 -12.25 1.38 12.95
C VAL A 58 -13.18 0.85 14.04
N TYR A 59 -14.43 1.28 14.08
CA TYR A 59 -15.38 0.77 15.08
C TYR A 59 -15.70 -0.71 14.86
N ASP A 60 -15.89 -1.14 13.60
CA ASP A 60 -16.15 -2.55 13.26
C ASP A 60 -15.03 -3.47 13.74
N VAL A 61 -13.76 -3.15 13.47
CA VAL A 61 -12.63 -3.98 13.90
C VAL A 61 -12.51 -4.01 15.42
N ILE A 62 -12.76 -2.89 16.12
CA ILE A 62 -12.73 -2.86 17.59
C ILE A 62 -13.80 -3.79 18.16
N ASP A 63 -15.04 -3.67 17.70
CA ASP A 63 -16.16 -4.42 18.24
C ASP A 63 -16.11 -5.90 17.86
N ALA A 64 -15.66 -6.23 16.64
CA ALA A 64 -15.44 -7.61 16.21
C ALA A 64 -14.29 -8.26 16.98
N THR A 65 -13.20 -7.53 17.20
CA THR A 65 -12.06 -8.02 18.00
C THR A 65 -12.45 -8.26 19.45
N ARG A 66 -13.20 -7.33 20.06
CA ARG A 66 -13.69 -7.49 21.44
C ARG A 66 -14.52 -8.76 21.60
N ARG A 67 -15.52 -8.94 20.74
CA ARG A 67 -16.36 -10.16 20.72
C ARG A 67 -15.53 -11.42 20.57
N ARG A 68 -14.53 -11.40 19.69
CA ARG A 68 -13.70 -12.59 19.45
C ARG A 68 -12.76 -12.92 20.61
N ILE A 69 -12.28 -11.91 21.34
CA ILE A 69 -11.52 -12.11 22.58
C ILE A 69 -12.43 -12.73 23.65
N GLU A 70 -13.65 -12.19 23.80
CA GLU A 70 -14.66 -12.72 24.72
C GLU A 70 -15.01 -14.18 24.38
N ASP A 71 -15.27 -14.50 23.12
CA ASP A 71 -15.58 -15.87 22.67
C ASP A 71 -14.40 -16.84 22.86
N ALA A 72 -13.17 -16.37 22.66
CA ALA A 72 -11.96 -17.19 22.81
C ALA A 72 -11.58 -17.44 24.27
N GLN A 73 -12.13 -16.67 25.23
CA GLN A 73 -11.88 -16.79 26.67
C GLN A 73 -10.38 -16.84 27.03
N VAL A 74 -9.56 -16.10 26.29
CA VAL A 74 -8.11 -16.04 26.52
C VAL A 74 -7.79 -15.16 27.72
N GLY A 75 -7.01 -15.70 28.66
CA GLY A 75 -6.55 -15.00 29.88
C GLY A 75 -5.11 -14.52 29.80
N SER A 76 -4.33 -14.94 28.79
CA SER A 76 -2.91 -14.61 28.66
C SER A 76 -2.46 -14.39 27.21
N VAL A 77 -1.33 -13.70 27.04
CA VAL A 77 -0.73 -13.46 25.71
C VAL A 77 -0.27 -14.76 25.06
N ASP A 78 0.16 -15.75 25.85
CA ASP A 78 0.58 -17.04 25.33
C ASP A 78 -0.60 -17.85 24.80
N GLU A 79 -1.77 -17.76 25.44
CA GLU A 79 -3.00 -18.34 24.91
C GLU A 79 -3.41 -17.66 23.59
N VAL A 80 -3.30 -16.33 23.49
CA VAL A 80 -3.53 -15.61 22.22
C VAL A 80 -2.61 -16.14 21.11
N ARG A 81 -1.32 -16.35 21.40
CA ARG A 81 -0.35 -16.89 20.43
C ARG A 81 -0.63 -18.33 20.04
N ALA A 82 -1.22 -19.12 20.95
CA ALA A 82 -1.56 -20.52 20.71
C ALA A 82 -2.84 -20.68 19.86
N LEU A 83 -3.65 -19.63 19.68
CA LEU A 83 -4.83 -19.68 18.84
C LEU A 83 -4.48 -19.92 17.37
N LYS A 84 -5.27 -20.77 16.71
CA LYS A 84 -5.15 -21.05 15.26
C LYS A 84 -5.79 -19.98 14.39
N VAL A 85 -6.51 -19.03 14.99
CA VAL A 85 -7.27 -18.00 14.30
C VAL A 85 -6.91 -16.62 14.83
N PRO A 86 -6.85 -15.58 13.97
CA PRO A 86 -6.57 -14.22 14.42
C PRO A 86 -7.74 -13.68 15.24
N LEU A 87 -7.44 -12.93 16.31
CA LEU A 87 -8.44 -12.22 17.10
C LEU A 87 -8.82 -10.87 16.48
N VAL A 88 -7.85 -10.19 15.85
CA VAL A 88 -8.07 -8.89 15.20
C VAL A 88 -8.63 -9.13 13.80
N VAL A 89 -9.92 -8.94 13.66
CA VAL A 89 -10.65 -9.12 12.41
C VAL A 89 -11.75 -8.08 12.25
N PHE A 90 -12.13 -7.82 11.00
CA PHE A 90 -13.43 -7.23 10.71
C PHE A 90 -14.55 -8.25 10.92
N THR A 91 -15.79 -7.78 11.01
CA THR A 91 -16.96 -8.62 10.79
C THR A 91 -16.94 -9.22 9.37
N CYS A 92 -17.69 -10.31 9.15
CA CYS A 92 -17.78 -10.94 7.82
C CYS A 92 -18.28 -9.96 6.74
N GLU A 93 -19.23 -9.09 7.10
CA GLU A 93 -19.78 -8.08 6.20
C GLU A 93 -18.71 -7.05 5.82
N MET A 94 -18.08 -6.43 6.82
CA MET A 94 -17.05 -5.40 6.58
C MET A 94 -15.82 -5.99 5.86
N ALA A 95 -15.44 -7.24 6.17
CA ALA A 95 -14.38 -7.94 5.45
C ALA A 95 -14.71 -8.13 3.97
N THR A 96 -15.95 -8.53 3.66
CA THR A 96 -16.42 -8.71 2.27
C THR A 96 -16.41 -7.40 1.50
N GLN A 97 -16.95 -6.33 2.09
CA GLN A 97 -16.97 -4.99 1.50
C GLN A 97 -15.55 -4.43 1.31
N SER A 98 -14.67 -4.61 2.30
CA SER A 98 -13.27 -4.21 2.20
C SER A 98 -12.50 -4.99 1.12
N ALA A 99 -12.82 -6.27 0.93
CA ALA A 99 -12.26 -7.08 -0.14
C ALA A 99 -12.70 -6.59 -1.53
N GLN A 100 -13.97 -6.20 -1.69
CA GLN A 100 -14.48 -5.61 -2.92
C GLN A 100 -13.77 -4.29 -3.25
N LEU A 101 -13.60 -3.40 -2.26
CA LEU A 101 -12.82 -2.17 -2.44
C LEU A 101 -11.38 -2.49 -2.87
N LYS A 102 -10.73 -3.46 -2.23
CA LYS A 102 -9.36 -3.86 -2.59
C LYS A 102 -9.28 -4.43 -4.01
N GLN A 103 -10.26 -5.23 -4.42
CA GLN A 103 -10.32 -5.77 -5.79
C GLN A 103 -10.56 -4.67 -6.83
N PHE A 104 -11.38 -3.68 -6.51
CA PHE A 104 -11.57 -2.50 -7.36
C PHE A 104 -10.25 -1.73 -7.51
N LEU A 105 -9.60 -1.36 -6.40
CA LEU A 105 -8.32 -0.63 -6.43
C LEU A 105 -7.24 -1.41 -7.18
N PHE A 106 -7.19 -2.73 -7.00
CA PHE A 106 -6.22 -3.57 -7.71
C PHE A 106 -6.41 -3.56 -9.22
N ARG A 107 -7.65 -3.56 -9.70
CA ARG A 107 -7.94 -3.52 -11.13
C ARG A 107 -7.75 -2.14 -11.74
N ASN A 108 -8.23 -1.10 -11.05
CA ASN A 108 -8.36 0.23 -11.63
C ASN A 108 -7.21 1.19 -11.26
N LEU A 109 -6.54 0.98 -10.14
CA LEU A 109 -5.42 1.81 -9.67
C LEU A 109 -4.07 1.10 -9.85
N TYR A 110 -3.85 -0.03 -9.19
CA TYR A 110 -2.52 -0.67 -9.19
C TYR A 110 -2.13 -1.25 -10.57
N ARG A 111 -3.12 -1.66 -11.37
CA ARG A 111 -2.91 -2.13 -12.76
C ARG A 111 -3.14 -1.05 -13.81
N HIS A 112 -3.29 0.21 -13.39
CA HIS A 112 -3.41 1.32 -14.33
C HIS A 112 -2.14 1.42 -15.19
N ALA A 113 -2.29 1.69 -16.49
CA ALA A 113 -1.17 1.68 -17.45
C ALA A 113 0.00 2.58 -17.01
N GLN A 114 -0.28 3.79 -16.54
CA GLN A 114 0.73 4.72 -16.04
C GLN A 114 1.49 4.16 -14.81
N VAL A 115 0.79 3.46 -13.91
CA VAL A 115 1.40 2.85 -12.72
C VAL A 115 2.28 1.67 -13.13
N MET A 116 1.79 0.84 -14.06
CA MET A 116 2.54 -0.29 -14.59
C MET A 116 3.80 0.15 -15.33
N GLU A 117 3.73 1.17 -16.19
CA GLU A 117 4.88 1.72 -16.91
C GLU A 117 5.96 2.24 -15.94
N THR A 118 5.55 2.97 -14.90
CA THR A 118 6.46 3.44 -13.85
C THR A 118 7.10 2.28 -13.08
N THR A 119 6.30 1.25 -12.79
CA THR A 119 6.75 0.04 -12.09
C THR A 119 7.76 -0.76 -12.91
N GLU A 120 7.54 -0.90 -14.22
CA GLU A 120 8.46 -1.58 -15.13
C GLU A 120 9.82 -0.87 -15.22
N ARG A 121 9.82 0.47 -15.29
CA ARG A 121 11.05 1.27 -15.25
C ARG A 121 11.78 1.12 -13.92
N ALA A 122 11.07 1.14 -12.80
CA ALA A 122 11.67 0.96 -11.48
C ALA A 122 12.27 -0.46 -11.32
N ALA A 123 11.56 -1.49 -11.80
CA ALA A 123 12.08 -2.86 -11.81
C ALA A 123 13.35 -2.98 -12.67
N LEU A 124 13.41 -2.28 -13.82
CA LEU A 124 14.60 -2.22 -14.65
C LEU A 124 15.78 -1.58 -13.90
N VAL A 125 15.56 -0.44 -13.22
CA VAL A 125 16.57 0.23 -12.40
C VAL A 125 17.14 -0.72 -11.35
N VAL A 126 16.28 -1.37 -10.55
CA VAL A 126 16.72 -2.29 -9.49
C VAL A 126 17.52 -3.46 -10.05
N ARG A 127 17.05 -4.07 -11.15
CA ARG A 127 17.73 -5.21 -11.79
C ARG A 127 19.10 -4.83 -12.35
N GLU A 128 19.18 -3.68 -13.02
CA GLU A 128 20.44 -3.19 -13.60
C GLU A 128 21.41 -2.76 -12.50
N LEU A 129 20.97 -2.04 -11.47
CA LEU A 129 21.80 -1.69 -10.30
C LEU A 129 22.40 -2.93 -9.63
N PHE A 130 21.56 -3.95 -9.40
CA PHE A 130 22.02 -5.20 -8.80
C PHE A 130 23.12 -5.86 -9.63
N SER A 131 22.93 -5.92 -10.95
CA SER A 131 23.91 -6.49 -11.88
C SER A 131 25.20 -5.66 -11.94
N LEU A 132 25.08 -4.33 -11.97
CA LEU A 132 26.20 -3.40 -12.04
C LEU A 132 27.07 -3.45 -10.79
N TYR A 133 26.47 -3.46 -9.59
CA TYR A 133 27.23 -3.54 -8.34
C TYR A 133 27.95 -4.89 -8.16
N LEU A 134 27.39 -5.98 -8.69
CA LEU A 134 28.09 -7.27 -8.70
C LEU A 134 29.23 -7.30 -9.72
N ALA A 135 29.06 -6.67 -10.89
CA ALA A 135 30.10 -6.59 -11.92
C ALA A 135 31.22 -5.61 -11.54
N LEU A 136 30.91 -4.58 -10.74
CA LEU A 136 31.82 -3.54 -10.29
C LEU A 136 31.81 -3.44 -8.75
N PRO A 137 32.40 -4.40 -8.01
CA PRO A 137 32.31 -4.43 -6.55
C PRO A 137 32.83 -3.16 -5.86
N ASN A 138 33.81 -2.49 -6.46
CA ASN A 138 34.37 -1.23 -5.94
C ASN A 138 33.38 -0.05 -5.99
N GLU A 139 32.33 -0.15 -6.81
CA GLU A 139 31.25 0.83 -6.88
C GLU A 139 30.19 0.63 -5.80
N CYS A 140 30.23 -0.50 -5.07
CA CYS A 140 29.28 -0.82 -4.01
C CYS A 140 29.99 -0.82 -2.63
N PRO A 141 29.90 0.28 -1.86
CA PRO A 141 30.55 0.38 -0.54
C PRO A 141 30.14 -0.76 0.41
N ALA A 142 28.88 -1.19 0.33
CA ALA A 142 28.31 -2.22 1.20
C ALA A 142 29.05 -3.57 1.12
N ILE A 143 29.67 -3.91 -0.02
CA ILE A 143 30.44 -5.15 -0.17
C ILE A 143 31.69 -5.10 0.72
N ALA A 144 32.39 -3.95 0.76
CA ALA A 144 33.57 -3.77 1.59
C ALA A 144 33.22 -3.56 3.07
N GLU A 145 32.10 -2.90 3.35
CA GLU A 145 31.63 -2.57 4.71
C GLU A 145 31.01 -3.78 5.45
N SER A 146 30.69 -4.87 4.75
CA SER A 146 30.03 -6.05 5.30
C SER A 146 30.89 -7.33 5.19
N PRO A 147 32.09 -7.38 5.81
CA PRO A 147 32.95 -8.56 5.75
C PRO A 147 32.24 -9.76 6.39
N GLY A 148 32.13 -10.87 5.64
CA GLY A 148 31.45 -12.09 6.07
C GLY A 148 30.03 -12.26 5.51
N ILE A 149 29.47 -11.24 4.85
CA ILE A 149 28.24 -11.36 4.07
C ILE A 149 28.61 -11.63 2.60
N SER A 150 27.82 -12.48 1.91
CA SER A 150 28.06 -12.70 0.48
C SER A 150 27.83 -11.39 -0.30
N PRO A 151 28.62 -11.10 -1.35
CA PRO A 151 28.43 -9.89 -2.15
C PRO A 151 27.00 -9.73 -2.68
N VAL A 152 26.37 -10.84 -3.06
CA VAL A 152 24.96 -10.91 -3.49
C VAL A 152 24.01 -10.34 -2.44
N ARG A 153 24.19 -10.72 -1.16
CA ARG A 153 23.34 -10.24 -0.06
C ARG A 153 23.65 -8.80 0.30
N ALA A 154 24.94 -8.43 0.36
CA ALA A 154 25.36 -7.07 0.64
C ALA A 154 24.79 -6.07 -0.38
N VAL A 155 24.82 -6.41 -1.68
CA VAL A 155 24.21 -5.59 -2.74
C VAL A 155 22.70 -5.52 -2.62
N ALA A 156 22.02 -6.64 -2.34
CA ALA A 156 20.57 -6.67 -2.17
C ALA A 156 20.12 -5.75 -1.02
N ASP A 157 20.79 -5.85 0.13
CA ASP A 157 20.48 -5.05 1.31
C ASP A 157 20.81 -3.57 1.08
N TYR A 158 21.90 -3.27 0.37
CA TYR A 158 22.25 -1.90 -0.02
C TYR A 158 21.19 -1.26 -0.92
N ILE A 159 20.73 -1.98 -1.96
CA ILE A 159 19.67 -1.50 -2.86
C ILE A 159 18.35 -1.33 -2.09
N ALA A 160 18.00 -2.25 -1.19
CA ALA A 160 16.79 -2.16 -0.38
C ALA A 160 16.79 -0.95 0.57
N GLY A 161 17.98 -0.45 0.96
CA GLY A 161 18.14 0.77 1.75
C GLY A 161 18.11 2.07 0.94
N MET A 162 18.04 2.01 -0.39
CA MET A 162 18.03 3.21 -1.24
C MET A 162 16.66 3.87 -1.25
N THR A 163 16.66 5.21 -1.28
CA THR A 163 15.48 5.96 -1.73
C THR A 163 15.37 5.90 -3.25
N ASP A 164 14.17 6.05 -3.80
CA ASP A 164 13.93 6.07 -5.25
C ASP A 164 14.84 7.06 -5.98
N ARG A 165 14.95 8.30 -5.45
CA ARG A 165 15.82 9.35 -6.01
C ARG A 165 17.28 8.95 -6.02
N PHE A 166 17.74 8.27 -4.96
CA PHE A 166 19.12 7.80 -4.87
C PHE A 166 19.36 6.65 -5.86
N ALA A 167 18.46 5.67 -5.92
CA ALA A 167 18.56 4.53 -6.84
C ALA A 167 18.57 4.99 -8.31
N ILE A 168 17.67 5.89 -8.69
CA ILE A 168 17.63 6.45 -10.06
C ILE A 168 18.94 7.17 -10.40
N ARG A 169 19.48 7.97 -9.47
CA ARG A 169 20.73 8.69 -9.68
C ARG A 169 21.93 7.74 -9.80
N GLU A 170 22.04 6.75 -8.93
CA GLU A 170 23.12 5.76 -9.02
C GLU A 170 23.02 4.92 -10.29
N HIS A 171 21.80 4.56 -10.69
CA HIS A 171 21.57 3.84 -11.93
C HIS A 171 22.02 4.67 -13.13
N GLN A 172 21.67 5.96 -13.18
CA GLN A 172 22.13 6.86 -14.23
C GLN A 172 23.65 7.04 -14.21
N ARG A 173 24.28 7.16 -13.03
CA ARG A 173 25.74 7.30 -12.87
C ARG A 173 26.49 6.07 -13.40
N LEU A 174 25.99 4.87 -13.10
CA LEU A 174 26.66 3.61 -13.43
C LEU A 174 26.34 3.11 -14.84
N SER A 175 25.12 3.31 -15.32
CA SER A 175 24.67 2.80 -16.62
C SER A 175 24.73 3.85 -17.75
N GLY A 176 24.79 5.13 -17.41
CA GLY A 176 24.65 6.24 -18.36
C GLY A 176 23.24 6.43 -18.94
N LYS A 177 22.26 5.62 -18.51
CA LYS A 177 20.88 5.67 -19.03
C LYS A 177 19.98 6.55 -18.16
N THR A 178 19.09 7.29 -18.80
CA THR A 178 18.02 8.05 -18.14
C THR A 178 16.68 7.35 -18.38
N LEU A 179 16.14 6.68 -17.36
CA LEU A 179 14.87 5.94 -17.45
C LEU A 179 13.67 6.73 -16.91
N PHE A 180 13.94 7.76 -16.12
CA PHE A 180 12.93 8.68 -15.59
C PHE A 180 13.26 10.09 -16.08
N PRO A 181 12.28 10.81 -16.65
CA PRO A 181 12.47 12.18 -17.13
C PRO A 181 12.70 13.18 -15.99
#